data_AF-A0A960U6F2-F1
#
_entry.id   AF-A0A960U6F2-F1
#
_cell.length_a   1.000
_cell.length_b   1.000
_cell.length_c   1.000
_cell.angle_alpha   90.00
_cell.angle_beta   90.00
_cell.angle_gamma   90.00
#
_symmetry.space_group_name_H-M   'P 1'
#
loop_
_entity.id
_entity.type
_entity.pdbx_description
1 polymer ?
#
loop_
_entity_poly.entity_id
_entity_poly.type
_entity_poly.pdbx_seq_one_letter_code
_entity_poly.pdbx_strand_id
1 'polypeptide(L)'
;MEVFLFRIGKILNNIQGILMKKNLLSVILLAGLVFASCTKDKNDDDKNLLLAAYAMASANTSSSSSLTYKIVDTGQNTCYNSSTGAEVTCTKTGYDGDYAGNQPSYTKSSDGKIITDNVTGLMWTQSSDINGDGTVNDSDKRYPEHTDSSLSAKSYCDNLSLGGYDDWRLPDVKTLYSLILFTGKDASTADGCTGGSGTCNTASLTLFLDTNYFDKAFGDTSVGDRVIDGQYATTSKYVTTTMGGDTTIFGLNFVDGRIKGYGYYKESSKSYFKKFYVRCVRGNTSYGVNNFVDNGDQTISDKATGLMWQKDDADSTDFDNAVSVCEKATTANYSDWRLPNVKELQSIVDYSRSPDTTSSAAIDAKFNATSITNENGKTD
;
A
#
# COMPACT_ATOMS: atom_id res chain seq x y z
N MET A 1 27.25 -31.45 -49.02
CA MET A 1 25.88 -31.46 -48.46
C MET A 1 25.89 -31.60 -46.93
N GLU A 2 26.72 -32.47 -46.35
CA GLU A 2 26.84 -32.64 -44.89
C GLU A 2 27.44 -31.45 -44.13
N VAL A 3 28.40 -30.72 -44.69
CA VAL A 3 28.99 -29.52 -44.04
C VAL A 3 27.99 -28.35 -43.95
N PHE A 4 26.98 -28.32 -44.83
CA PHE A 4 25.92 -27.30 -44.85
C PHE A 4 24.86 -27.59 -43.78
N LEU A 5 24.52 -28.87 -43.58
CA LEU A 5 23.59 -29.33 -42.53
C LEU A 5 24.16 -29.13 -41.12
N PHE A 6 25.47 -29.30 -40.93
CA PHE A 6 26.11 -29.10 -39.63
C PHE A 6 26.17 -27.62 -39.20
N ARG A 7 26.28 -26.68 -40.15
CA ARG A 7 26.24 -25.23 -39.87
C ARG A 7 24.83 -24.72 -39.54
N ILE A 8 23.79 -25.32 -40.14
CA ILE A 8 22.39 -25.02 -39.82
C ILE A 8 22.01 -25.49 -38.40
N GLY A 9 22.50 -26.66 -37.96
CA GLY A 9 22.24 -27.18 -36.62
C GLY A 9 22.76 -26.30 -35.47
N LYS A 10 23.94 -25.67 -35.64
CA LYS A 10 24.49 -24.73 -34.63
C LYS A 10 23.74 -23.40 -34.58
N ILE A 11 23.21 -22.93 -35.70
CA ILE A 11 22.43 -21.69 -35.77
C ILE A 11 21.05 -21.89 -35.12
N LEU A 12 20.40 -23.04 -35.34
CA LEU A 12 19.11 -23.38 -34.74
C LEU A 12 19.18 -23.52 -33.21
N ASN A 13 20.26 -24.07 -32.66
CA ASN A 13 20.44 -24.19 -31.21
C ASN A 13 20.70 -22.84 -30.52
N ASN A 14 21.39 -21.90 -31.18
CA ASN A 14 21.55 -20.53 -30.67
C ASN A 14 20.24 -19.72 -30.74
N ILE A 15 19.39 -20.01 -31.73
CA ILE A 15 18.08 -19.37 -31.88
C ILE A 15 17.10 -19.91 -30.83
N GLN A 16 17.14 -21.21 -30.49
CA GLN A 16 16.36 -21.82 -29.39
C GLN A 16 16.65 -21.17 -28.02
N GLY A 17 17.91 -20.82 -27.73
CA GLY A 17 18.29 -20.12 -26.50
C GLY A 17 17.80 -18.66 -26.44
N ILE A 18 17.61 -18.01 -27.59
CA ILE A 18 17.08 -16.64 -27.70
C ILE A 18 15.53 -16.63 -27.73
N LEU A 19 14.92 -17.71 -28.23
CA LEU A 19 13.47 -17.90 -28.38
C LEU A 19 12.70 -18.04 -27.06
N MET A 20 13.34 -18.44 -25.96
CA MET A 20 12.66 -18.54 -24.66
C MET A 20 12.38 -17.19 -23.98
N LYS A 21 12.77 -16.04 -24.57
CA LYS A 21 12.57 -14.71 -23.97
C LYS A 21 11.67 -13.74 -24.72
N LYS A 22 11.09 -14.09 -25.88
CA LYS A 22 10.19 -13.18 -26.62
C LYS A 22 9.03 -13.92 -27.29
N ASN A 23 7.86 -13.29 -27.22
CA ASN A 23 6.55 -13.74 -27.71
C ASN A 23 6.58 -14.62 -28.97
N LEU A 24 6.08 -15.85 -28.83
CA LEU A 24 6.02 -16.89 -29.87
C LEU A 24 5.20 -16.45 -31.12
N LEU A 25 4.27 -15.50 -30.99
CA LEU A 25 3.48 -14.98 -32.11
C LEU A 25 4.29 -14.15 -33.13
N SER A 26 5.31 -13.41 -32.68
CA SER A 26 6.06 -12.50 -33.56
C SER A 26 7.03 -13.26 -34.48
N VAL A 27 7.48 -14.45 -34.07
CA VAL A 27 8.43 -15.27 -34.82
C VAL A 27 7.74 -16.05 -35.94
N ILE A 28 6.49 -16.48 -35.72
CA ILE A 28 5.67 -17.17 -36.73
C ILE A 28 5.38 -16.23 -37.91
N LEU A 29 5.15 -14.94 -37.64
CA LEU A 29 4.95 -13.92 -38.69
C LEU A 29 6.23 -13.68 -39.51
N LEU A 30 7.40 -13.61 -38.85
CA LEU A 30 8.67 -13.35 -39.52
C LEU A 30 9.10 -14.50 -40.44
N ALA A 31 8.82 -15.75 -40.05
CA ALA A 31 9.08 -16.92 -40.89
C ALA A 31 8.20 -16.94 -42.15
N GLY A 32 6.92 -16.56 -42.05
CA GLY A 32 6.00 -16.48 -43.19
C GLY A 32 6.42 -15.45 -44.25
N LEU A 33 6.99 -14.31 -43.81
CA LEU A 33 7.49 -13.24 -44.69
C LEU A 33 8.72 -13.64 -45.51
N VAL A 34 9.62 -14.46 -44.96
CA VAL A 34 10.82 -14.94 -45.68
C VAL A 34 10.45 -15.93 -46.79
N PHE A 35 9.40 -16.75 -46.60
CA PHE A 35 8.90 -17.66 -47.64
C PHE A 35 8.18 -16.90 -48.77
N ALA A 36 7.48 -15.81 -48.47
CA ALA A 36 6.77 -15.00 -49.48
C ALA A 36 7.71 -14.15 -50.36
N SER A 37 8.91 -13.81 -49.88
CA SER A 37 9.88 -12.99 -50.61
C SER A 37 10.71 -13.78 -51.65
N CYS A 38 10.53 -15.10 -51.76
CA CYS A 38 11.27 -15.94 -52.71
C CYS A 38 10.53 -16.25 -54.02
N THR A 39 9.30 -15.76 -54.22
CA THR A 39 8.55 -15.96 -55.48
C THR A 39 8.64 -14.73 -56.37
N LYS A 40 9.13 -14.90 -57.59
CA LYS A 40 9.64 -13.85 -58.46
C LYS A 40 8.59 -13.05 -59.26
N ASP A 41 7.30 -13.26 -59.05
CA ASP A 41 6.24 -12.57 -59.79
C ASP A 41 5.13 -12.10 -58.85
N LYS A 42 4.96 -10.78 -58.67
CA LYS A 42 3.80 -10.22 -57.96
C LYS A 42 3.32 -8.91 -58.60
N ASN A 43 2.04 -8.91 -58.97
CA ASN A 43 1.27 -7.74 -59.41
C ASN A 43 1.10 -6.72 -58.27
N ASP A 44 0.76 -5.47 -58.60
CA ASP A 44 0.70 -4.34 -57.65
C ASP A 44 -0.30 -4.52 -56.49
N ASP A 45 -1.30 -5.39 -56.62
CA ASP A 45 -2.24 -5.73 -55.54
C ASP A 45 -1.57 -6.45 -54.36
N ASP A 46 -0.54 -7.26 -54.63
CA ASP A 46 0.19 -8.02 -53.60
C ASP A 46 1.16 -7.14 -52.80
N LYS A 47 1.61 -6.02 -53.40
CA LYS A 47 2.42 -5.00 -52.70
C LYS A 47 1.56 -4.21 -51.72
N ASN A 48 0.32 -3.91 -52.08
CA ASN A 48 -0.65 -3.23 -51.20
C ASN A 48 -1.04 -4.10 -49.99
N LEU A 49 -1.13 -5.43 -50.18
CA LEU A 49 -1.38 -6.37 -49.08
C LEU A 49 -0.22 -6.43 -48.07
N LEU A 50 1.02 -6.40 -48.57
CA LEU A 50 2.24 -6.34 -47.75
C LEU A 50 2.38 -5.00 -47.01
N LEU A 51 2.01 -3.89 -47.65
CA LEU A 51 2.03 -2.56 -47.03
C LEU A 51 0.96 -2.42 -45.93
N ALA A 52 -0.22 -2.99 -46.14
CA ALA A 52 -1.28 -3.08 -45.13
C ALA A 52 -0.88 -3.95 -43.93
N ALA A 53 -0.14 -5.05 -44.15
CA ALA A 53 0.38 -5.89 -43.08
C ALA A 53 1.48 -5.17 -42.25
N TYR A 54 2.29 -4.33 -42.89
CA TYR A 54 3.27 -3.47 -42.20
C TYR A 54 2.60 -2.37 -41.38
N ALA A 55 1.53 -1.75 -41.92
CA ALA A 55 0.73 -0.76 -41.22
C ALA A 55 -0.04 -1.34 -40.01
N MET A 56 -0.46 -2.61 -40.08
CA MET A 56 -1.05 -3.33 -38.95
C MET A 56 -0.02 -3.79 -37.90
N ALA A 57 1.25 -3.94 -38.27
CA ALA A 57 2.35 -4.26 -37.34
C ALA A 57 2.88 -3.01 -36.60
N SER A 58 2.56 -1.81 -37.07
CA SER A 58 2.82 -0.53 -36.39
C SER A 58 1.62 -0.01 -35.59
N ALA A 59 0.61 -0.85 -35.33
CA ALA A 59 -0.39 -0.53 -34.33
C ALA A 59 0.32 -0.44 -32.97
N ASN A 60 0.44 0.79 -32.48
CA ASN A 60 0.93 1.13 -31.16
C ASN A 60 0.57 0.04 -30.14
N THR A 61 1.56 -0.77 -29.76
CA THR A 61 1.56 -1.32 -28.42
C THR A 61 1.80 -0.12 -27.51
N SER A 62 0.73 0.63 -27.23
CA SER A 62 0.67 1.39 -25.99
C SER A 62 0.94 0.35 -24.92
N SER A 63 2.18 0.34 -24.42
CA SER A 63 2.47 -0.33 -23.17
C SER A 63 1.57 0.38 -22.17
N SER A 64 0.40 -0.19 -21.91
CA SER A 64 -0.32 0.04 -20.67
C SER A 64 0.73 -0.17 -19.60
N SER A 65 1.25 0.92 -19.02
CA SER A 65 2.13 0.81 -17.89
C SER A 65 1.28 0.16 -16.80
N SER A 66 1.53 -1.12 -16.54
CA SER A 66 0.86 -1.80 -15.44
C SER A 66 1.24 -1.09 -14.15
N LEU A 67 0.24 -0.62 -13.41
CA LEU A 67 0.42 -0.06 -12.08
C LEU A 67 1.19 -1.06 -11.21
N THR A 68 2.14 -0.57 -10.40
CA THR A 68 2.92 -1.43 -9.51
C THR A 68 2.14 -1.79 -8.24
N TYR A 69 1.19 -0.94 -7.84
CA TYR A 69 0.22 -1.27 -6.81
C TYR A 69 -1.09 -0.49 -6.97
N LYS A 70 -2.16 -1.03 -6.39
CA LYS A 70 -3.46 -0.37 -6.28
C LYS A 70 -3.69 0.01 -4.81
N ILE A 71 -4.24 1.19 -4.60
CA ILE A 71 -4.63 1.65 -3.27
C ILE A 71 -6.01 1.07 -2.95
N VAL A 72 -6.11 0.38 -1.82
CA VAL A 72 -7.38 -0.14 -1.31
C VAL A 72 -8.25 1.05 -0.92
N ASP A 73 -9.54 0.97 -1.19
CA ASP A 73 -10.52 1.98 -0.76
C ASP A 73 -10.65 2.01 0.77
N THR A 74 -11.20 3.10 1.31
CA THR A 74 -11.45 3.26 2.74
C THR A 74 -12.60 2.37 3.21
N GLY A 75 -13.48 1.96 2.29
CA GLY A 75 -14.72 1.25 2.56
C GLY A 75 -15.86 2.17 3.01
N GLN A 76 -15.65 3.50 3.08
CA GLN A 76 -16.73 4.43 3.37
C GLN A 76 -17.65 4.55 2.15
N ASN A 77 -18.94 4.27 2.37
CA ASN A 77 -20.01 4.41 1.38
C ASN A 77 -21.15 5.31 1.89
N THR A 78 -20.94 5.91 3.07
CA THR A 78 -21.88 6.77 3.76
C THR A 78 -21.25 8.15 3.88
N CYS A 79 -22.05 9.18 3.63
CA CYS A 79 -21.61 10.56 3.75
C CYS A 79 -22.11 11.14 5.07
N TYR A 80 -21.40 12.13 5.59
CA TYR A 80 -21.69 12.74 6.88
C TYR A 80 -21.81 14.25 6.73
N ASN A 81 -22.75 14.85 7.45
CA ASN A 81 -22.79 16.29 7.61
C ASN A 81 -21.59 16.71 8.47
N SER A 82 -20.67 17.48 7.91
CA SER A 82 -19.43 17.92 8.56
C SER A 82 -19.65 18.67 9.88
N SER A 83 -20.77 19.39 10.01
CA SER A 83 -21.09 20.22 11.18
C SER A 83 -21.69 19.42 12.34
N THR A 84 -22.44 18.34 12.04
CA THR A 84 -23.17 17.57 13.06
C THR A 84 -22.66 16.14 13.24
N GLY A 85 -21.89 15.63 12.27
CA GLY A 85 -21.49 14.23 12.19
C GLY A 85 -22.64 13.27 11.85
N ALA A 86 -23.84 13.77 11.55
CA ALA A 86 -24.98 12.93 11.21
C ALA A 86 -24.80 12.31 9.82
N GLU A 87 -25.22 11.05 9.67
CA GLU A 87 -25.29 10.40 8.36
C GLU A 87 -26.25 11.15 7.44
N VAL A 88 -25.84 11.30 6.18
CA VAL A 88 -26.62 11.92 5.11
C VAL A 88 -26.47 11.09 3.84
N THR A 89 -27.43 11.24 2.93
CA THR A 89 -27.31 10.66 1.60
C THR A 89 -26.12 11.27 0.86
N CYS A 90 -25.26 10.42 0.30
CA CYS A 90 -24.20 10.86 -0.62
C CYS A 90 -24.82 11.51 -1.87
N THR A 91 -24.46 12.76 -2.14
CA THR A 91 -25.07 13.59 -3.19
C THR A 91 -24.08 13.97 -4.30
N LYS A 92 -22.94 13.28 -4.38
CA LYS A 92 -21.84 13.55 -5.33
C LYS A 92 -21.28 14.96 -5.14
N THR A 93 -21.06 15.32 -3.88
CA THR A 93 -20.50 16.61 -3.49
C THR A 93 -18.99 16.57 -3.32
N GLY A 94 -18.38 15.37 -3.39
CA GLY A 94 -16.93 15.17 -3.36
C GLY A 94 -16.43 14.54 -2.07
N TYR A 95 -17.32 14.03 -1.21
CA TYR A 95 -16.91 13.27 -0.02
C TYR A 95 -16.40 11.89 -0.43
N ASP A 96 -15.62 11.25 0.43
CA ASP A 96 -15.06 9.92 0.18
C ASP A 96 -16.15 8.90 -0.23
N GLY A 97 -17.29 8.89 0.47
CA GLY A 97 -18.43 8.03 0.14
C GLY A 97 -19.11 8.30 -1.21
N ASP A 98 -18.82 9.42 -1.88
CA ASP A 98 -19.28 9.69 -3.26
C ASP A 98 -18.43 8.97 -4.31
N TYR A 99 -17.23 8.51 -3.95
CA TYR A 99 -16.26 7.87 -4.84
C TYR A 99 -16.19 6.36 -4.61
N ALA A 100 -16.11 5.60 -5.70
CA ALA A 100 -15.89 4.16 -5.64
C ALA A 100 -14.45 3.84 -6.06
N GLY A 101 -13.57 3.59 -5.08
CA GLY A 101 -12.23 3.08 -5.31
C GLY A 101 -12.16 1.55 -5.35
N ASN A 102 -10.96 1.01 -5.17
CA ASN A 102 -10.74 -0.45 -5.11
C ASN A 102 -11.24 -1.01 -3.78
N GLN A 103 -12.53 -1.36 -3.71
CA GLN A 103 -13.17 -1.89 -2.50
C GLN A 103 -12.36 -3.06 -1.90
N PRO A 104 -12.21 -3.13 -0.55
CA PRO A 104 -11.51 -4.23 0.11
C PRO A 104 -12.02 -5.58 -0.38
N SER A 105 -11.10 -6.44 -0.81
CA SER A 105 -11.44 -7.76 -1.34
C SER A 105 -10.41 -8.77 -0.88
N TYR A 106 -10.87 -9.80 -0.19
CA TYR A 106 -10.02 -10.80 0.43
C TYR A 106 -10.41 -12.21 0.00
N THR A 107 -9.42 -13.10 -0.02
CA THR A 107 -9.63 -14.55 -0.21
C THR A 107 -8.89 -15.30 0.87
N LYS A 108 -9.64 -16.07 1.65
CA LYS A 108 -9.14 -16.90 2.74
C LYS A 108 -8.69 -18.25 2.19
N SER A 109 -7.50 -18.72 2.58
CA SER A 109 -7.02 -20.06 2.23
C SER A 109 -7.93 -21.14 2.82
N SER A 110 -7.89 -22.35 2.25
CA SER A 110 -8.75 -23.46 2.68
C SER A 110 -8.52 -23.87 4.14
N ASP A 111 -7.29 -23.70 4.66
CA ASP A 111 -6.93 -23.94 6.06
C ASP A 111 -7.19 -22.73 6.97
N GLY A 112 -7.65 -21.61 6.41
CA GLY A 112 -7.98 -20.40 7.15
C GLY A 112 -6.79 -19.56 7.62
N LYS A 113 -5.54 -19.98 7.35
CA LYS A 113 -4.34 -19.36 7.95
C LYS A 113 -3.79 -18.17 7.17
N ILE A 114 -4.14 -18.05 5.89
CA ILE A 114 -3.61 -17.03 5.00
C ILE A 114 -4.76 -16.26 4.35
N ILE A 115 -4.66 -14.93 4.38
CA ILE A 115 -5.59 -14.02 3.70
C ILE A 115 -4.87 -13.39 2.51
N THR A 116 -5.38 -13.62 1.30
CA THR A 116 -4.93 -12.93 0.09
C THR A 116 -5.75 -11.65 -0.08
N ASP A 117 -5.09 -10.51 -0.21
CA ASP A 117 -5.69 -9.25 -0.59
C ASP A 117 -5.69 -9.12 -2.12
N ASN A 118 -6.88 -9.21 -2.71
CA ASN A 118 -7.07 -9.24 -4.16
C ASN A 118 -6.86 -7.87 -4.82
N VAL A 119 -6.79 -6.78 -4.05
CA VAL A 119 -6.51 -5.44 -4.56
C VAL A 119 -5.00 -5.20 -4.61
N THR A 120 -4.31 -5.48 -3.50
CA THR A 120 -2.88 -5.14 -3.36
C THR A 120 -1.96 -6.24 -3.88
N GLY A 121 -2.44 -7.47 -4.00
CA GLY A 121 -1.63 -8.66 -4.29
C GLY A 121 -0.76 -9.11 -3.12
N LEU A 122 -1.00 -8.57 -1.92
CA LEU A 122 -0.35 -8.99 -0.68
C LEU A 122 -1.06 -10.21 -0.10
N MET A 123 -0.32 -11.04 0.63
CA MET A 123 -0.88 -12.12 1.43
C MET A 123 -0.44 -11.96 2.87
N TRP A 124 -1.36 -12.25 3.80
CA TRP A 124 -1.24 -11.91 5.21
C TRP A 124 -1.43 -13.15 6.08
N THR A 125 -0.71 -13.21 7.19
CA THR A 125 -1.09 -14.13 8.27
C THR A 125 -2.47 -13.75 8.78
N GLN A 126 -3.34 -14.74 8.95
CA GLN A 126 -4.72 -14.50 9.37
C GLN A 126 -4.82 -14.12 10.85
N SER A 127 -4.01 -14.77 11.69
CA SER A 127 -4.06 -14.63 13.15
C SER A 127 -2.89 -13.83 13.70
N SER A 128 -3.12 -13.18 14.84
CA SER A 128 -2.13 -12.55 15.72
C SER A 128 -1.69 -13.49 16.85
N ASP A 129 -2.36 -14.63 17.03
CA ASP A 129 -1.92 -15.73 17.90
C ASP A 129 -0.70 -16.41 17.26
N ILE A 130 0.49 -15.98 17.68
CA ILE A 130 1.76 -16.46 17.11
C ILE A 130 2.33 -17.64 17.88
N ASN A 131 1.80 -17.95 19.06
CA ASN A 131 2.21 -19.10 19.86
C ASN A 131 1.31 -20.35 19.63
N GLY A 132 0.14 -20.16 19.02
CA GLY A 132 -0.80 -21.22 18.64
C GLY A 132 -1.61 -21.79 19.80
N ASP A 133 -1.75 -21.07 20.92
CA ASP A 133 -2.49 -21.53 22.10
C ASP A 133 -4.01 -21.25 22.02
N GLY A 134 -4.46 -20.54 20.98
CA GLY A 134 -5.85 -20.18 20.75
C GLY A 134 -6.29 -18.88 21.43
N THR A 135 -5.39 -18.16 22.10
CA THR A 135 -5.68 -16.95 22.86
C THR A 135 -4.73 -15.81 22.49
N VAL A 136 -5.25 -14.76 21.84
CA VAL A 136 -4.46 -13.56 21.51
C VAL A 136 -4.23 -12.69 22.76
N ASN A 137 -3.00 -12.63 23.27
CA ASN A 137 -2.62 -11.90 24.49
C ASN A 137 -1.16 -11.35 24.48
N ASP A 138 -0.64 -10.88 25.62
CA ASP A 138 0.73 -10.32 25.70
C ASP A 138 1.84 -11.32 25.28
N SER A 139 1.59 -12.63 25.39
CA SER A 139 2.50 -13.70 24.96
C SER A 139 2.71 -13.73 23.44
N ASP A 140 1.79 -13.15 22.68
CA ASP A 140 1.86 -13.02 21.22
C ASP A 140 2.57 -11.76 20.75
N LYS A 141 2.91 -10.88 21.69
CA LYS A 141 3.61 -9.64 21.36
C LYS A 141 5.11 -9.87 21.23
N ARG A 142 5.75 -9.09 20.36
CA ARG A 142 7.21 -9.07 20.13
C ARG A 142 7.72 -7.64 20.06
N TYR A 143 9.01 -7.44 20.32
CA TYR A 143 9.65 -6.15 20.05
C TYR A 143 9.79 -5.98 18.53
N PRO A 144 9.65 -4.78 17.94
CA PRO A 144 9.83 -4.60 16.50
C PRO A 144 11.18 -5.15 16.02
N GLU A 145 12.24 -4.75 16.74
CA GLU A 145 13.60 -5.30 16.65
C GLU A 145 14.12 -5.57 18.05
N HIS A 146 15.02 -6.55 18.18
CA HIS A 146 15.64 -6.93 19.45
C HIS A 146 17.00 -7.60 19.21
N THR A 147 17.95 -7.44 20.13
CA THR A 147 19.29 -8.04 20.03
C THR A 147 19.26 -9.57 20.10
N ASP A 148 18.38 -10.12 20.94
CA ASP A 148 17.92 -11.52 20.85
C ASP A 148 16.85 -11.62 19.76
N SER A 149 17.20 -12.29 18.66
CA SER A 149 16.33 -12.45 17.49
C SER A 149 15.04 -13.22 17.79
N SER A 150 15.01 -14.08 18.81
CA SER A 150 13.80 -14.83 19.18
C SER A 150 12.67 -13.92 19.72
N LEU A 151 13.01 -12.72 20.17
CA LEU A 151 12.06 -11.74 20.71
C LEU A 151 11.62 -10.69 19.68
N SER A 152 12.19 -10.71 18.46
CA SER A 152 11.94 -9.71 17.41
C SER A 152 10.77 -10.12 16.50
N ALA A 153 9.88 -9.18 16.24
CA ALA A 153 8.78 -9.28 15.27
C ALA A 153 9.33 -9.44 13.84
N LYS A 154 10.37 -8.68 13.49
CA LYS A 154 11.06 -8.82 12.21
C LYS A 154 11.60 -10.23 12.02
N SER A 155 12.38 -10.72 13.00
CA SER A 155 12.94 -12.06 12.92
C SER A 155 11.85 -13.15 12.94
N TYR A 156 10.77 -12.97 13.69
CA TYR A 156 9.63 -13.90 13.66
C TYR A 156 9.07 -14.02 12.24
N CYS A 157 8.77 -12.90 11.57
CA CYS A 157 8.23 -12.95 10.22
C CYS A 157 9.24 -13.47 9.19
N ASP A 158 10.50 -13.06 9.24
CA ASP A 158 11.54 -13.49 8.29
C ASP A 158 11.80 -15.01 8.36
N ASN A 159 11.52 -15.66 9.49
CA ASN A 159 11.70 -17.11 9.69
C ASN A 159 10.38 -17.90 9.66
N LEU A 160 9.25 -17.23 9.37
CA LEU A 160 7.96 -17.88 9.33
C LEU A 160 7.87 -18.76 8.08
N SER A 161 7.54 -20.05 8.27
CA SER A 161 7.14 -20.95 7.18
C SER A 161 5.67 -21.31 7.35
N LEU A 162 4.80 -20.77 6.49
CA LEU A 162 3.35 -20.92 6.58
C LEU A 162 2.71 -21.12 5.20
N GLY A 163 1.84 -22.13 5.08
CA GLY A 163 1.10 -22.43 3.85
C GLY A 163 1.96 -22.73 2.63
N GLY A 164 3.16 -23.27 2.84
CA GLY A 164 4.13 -23.56 1.77
C GLY A 164 4.99 -22.37 1.34
N TYR A 165 4.94 -21.26 2.07
CA TYR A 165 5.73 -20.05 1.82
C TYR A 165 6.69 -19.74 2.95
N ASP A 166 7.88 -19.25 2.61
CA ASP A 166 8.99 -18.88 3.50
C ASP A 166 9.52 -17.44 3.25
N ASP A 167 8.83 -16.66 2.40
CA ASP A 167 9.15 -15.28 2.03
C ASP A 167 8.31 -14.24 2.81
N TRP A 168 7.90 -14.60 4.03
CA TRP A 168 7.17 -13.72 4.93
C TRP A 168 8.08 -12.60 5.46
N ARG A 169 7.50 -11.43 5.72
CA ARG A 169 8.18 -10.26 6.26
C ARG A 169 7.29 -9.48 7.21
N LEU A 170 7.90 -8.72 8.11
CA LEU A 170 7.18 -7.68 8.86
C LEU A 170 6.83 -6.53 7.89
N PRO A 171 5.57 -6.06 7.84
CA PRO A 171 5.16 -4.99 6.93
C PRO A 171 5.78 -3.65 7.34
N ASP A 172 5.99 -2.76 6.37
CA ASP A 172 6.09 -1.33 6.67
C ASP A 172 4.70 -0.74 6.97
N VAL A 173 4.65 0.51 7.43
CA VAL A 173 3.39 1.14 7.82
C VAL A 173 2.45 1.38 6.64
N LYS A 174 2.94 1.67 5.42
CA LYS A 174 2.10 1.79 4.22
C LYS A 174 1.40 0.46 3.91
N THR A 175 2.15 -0.62 3.98
CA THR A 175 1.69 -1.98 3.73
C THR A 175 0.66 -2.40 4.78
N LEU A 176 0.93 -2.19 6.07
CA LEU A 176 -0.03 -2.56 7.13
C LEU A 176 -1.29 -1.66 7.11
N TYR A 177 -1.14 -0.39 6.76
CA TYR A 177 -2.26 0.55 6.63
C TYR A 177 -3.22 0.19 5.49
N SER A 178 -2.81 -0.61 4.50
CA SER A 178 -3.72 -1.05 3.43
C SER A 178 -4.95 -1.81 3.98
N LEU A 179 -4.78 -2.51 5.11
CA LEU A 179 -5.81 -3.29 5.78
C LEU A 179 -6.82 -2.45 6.57
N ILE A 180 -6.52 -1.17 6.86
CA ILE A 180 -7.41 -0.37 7.69
C ILE A 180 -8.76 -0.18 7.01
N LEU A 181 -9.85 -0.32 7.75
CA LEU A 181 -11.21 -0.11 7.26
C LEU A 181 -11.85 1.06 8.00
N PHE A 182 -12.21 2.12 7.27
CA PHE A 182 -12.72 3.36 7.87
C PHE A 182 -14.20 3.32 8.23
N THR A 183 -14.85 2.16 8.10
CA THR A 183 -16.15 1.88 8.72
C THR A 183 -16.02 1.48 10.20
N GLY A 184 -14.78 1.40 10.73
CA GLY A 184 -14.51 1.18 12.15
C GLY A 184 -14.99 2.34 13.03
N LYS A 185 -15.17 2.06 14.32
CA LYS A 185 -15.61 3.05 15.31
C LYS A 185 -14.61 3.09 16.46
N ASP A 186 -14.18 4.29 16.84
CA ASP A 186 -13.30 4.48 18.00
C ASP A 186 -13.99 3.97 19.28
N ALA A 187 -13.25 3.28 20.13
CA ALA A 187 -13.78 2.73 21.37
C ALA A 187 -14.21 3.87 22.31
N SER A 188 -15.47 3.90 22.73
CA SER A 188 -16.03 5.00 23.52
C SER A 188 -16.64 4.53 24.84
N THR A 189 -16.96 5.47 25.73
CA THR A 189 -17.70 5.19 26.97
C THR A 189 -19.08 4.59 26.70
N ALA A 190 -19.70 4.92 25.56
CA ALA A 190 -20.96 4.30 25.13
C ALA A 190 -20.80 2.80 24.83
N ASP A 191 -19.60 2.35 24.47
CA ASP A 191 -19.26 0.94 24.28
C ASP A 191 -18.81 0.27 25.60
N GLY A 192 -19.05 0.95 26.72
CA GLY A 192 -18.68 0.52 28.07
C GLY A 192 -17.22 0.81 28.43
N CYS A 193 -16.42 1.37 27.53
CA CYS A 193 -14.98 1.55 27.73
C CYS A 193 -14.72 2.81 28.57
N THR A 194 -14.34 2.62 29.84
CA THR A 194 -14.24 3.72 30.82
C THR A 194 -12.80 3.91 31.35
N GLY A 195 -12.23 5.10 31.17
CA GLY A 195 -10.91 5.43 31.75
C GLY A 195 -9.74 4.62 31.17
N GLY A 196 -8.51 5.10 31.38
CA GLY A 196 -7.28 4.54 30.80
C GLY A 196 -6.88 3.14 31.27
N SER A 197 -7.82 2.34 31.79
CA SER A 197 -7.65 0.94 32.22
C SER A 197 -8.98 0.19 32.43
N GLY A 198 -10.15 0.76 32.11
CA GLY A 198 -11.41 0.16 32.54
C GLY A 198 -11.91 -0.98 31.68
N THR A 199 -12.84 -1.74 32.27
CA THR A 199 -13.72 -2.70 31.62
C THR A 199 -14.24 -2.10 30.31
N CYS A 200 -14.17 -2.86 29.22
CA CYS A 200 -14.65 -2.47 27.90
C CYS A 200 -15.32 -3.72 27.31
N ASN A 201 -16.51 -3.57 26.73
CA ASN A 201 -17.17 -4.69 26.09
C ASN A 201 -16.54 -4.91 24.70
N THR A 202 -15.49 -5.71 24.63
CA THR A 202 -14.77 -5.98 23.38
C THR A 202 -15.64 -6.64 22.30
N ALA A 203 -16.73 -7.31 22.70
CA ALA A 203 -17.66 -7.93 21.76
C ALA A 203 -18.47 -6.91 20.94
N SER A 204 -18.73 -5.71 21.49
CA SER A 204 -19.45 -4.63 20.81
C SER A 204 -18.56 -3.69 20.00
N LEU A 205 -17.23 -3.84 20.08
CA LEU A 205 -16.32 -2.98 19.33
C LEU A 205 -16.32 -3.31 17.84
N THR A 206 -16.40 -2.26 17.03
CA THR A 206 -16.24 -2.32 15.57
C THR A 206 -14.84 -1.85 15.21
N LEU A 207 -13.96 -2.80 14.92
CA LEU A 207 -12.55 -2.51 14.63
C LEU A 207 -12.41 -1.83 13.27
N PHE A 208 -11.31 -1.10 13.10
CA PHE A 208 -10.87 -0.58 11.81
C PHE A 208 -10.19 -1.66 10.95
N LEU A 209 -10.76 -2.87 10.94
CA LEU A 209 -10.24 -4.07 10.29
C LEU A 209 -11.40 -5.00 9.93
N ASP A 210 -11.32 -5.69 8.79
CA ASP A 210 -12.34 -6.66 8.40
C ASP A 210 -12.23 -7.95 9.22
N THR A 211 -13.03 -8.04 10.28
CA THR A 211 -13.01 -9.17 11.23
C THR A 211 -13.65 -10.45 10.69
N ASN A 212 -14.15 -10.46 9.45
CA ASN A 212 -14.53 -11.71 8.78
C ASN A 212 -13.29 -12.45 8.26
N TYR A 213 -12.21 -11.72 7.99
CA TYR A 213 -10.96 -12.29 7.49
C TYR A 213 -9.89 -12.33 8.56
N PHE A 214 -9.76 -11.30 9.40
CA PHE A 214 -8.71 -11.20 10.40
C PHE A 214 -9.24 -11.39 11.83
N ASP A 215 -8.39 -11.91 12.71
CA ASP A 215 -8.69 -12.03 14.14
C ASP A 215 -8.77 -10.66 14.84
N LYS A 216 -9.42 -10.64 16.01
CA LYS A 216 -9.47 -9.46 16.87
C LYS A 216 -8.33 -9.53 17.88
N ALA A 217 -7.50 -8.50 17.93
CA ALA A 217 -6.42 -8.39 18.91
C ALA A 217 -6.61 -7.12 19.76
N PHE A 218 -6.77 -7.30 21.07
CA PHE A 218 -6.90 -6.22 22.05
C PHE A 218 -5.70 -6.25 23.01
N GLY A 219 -5.47 -5.17 23.76
CA GLY A 219 -4.48 -5.22 24.84
C GLY A 219 -4.91 -6.13 25.98
N ASP A 220 -3.94 -6.78 26.62
CA ASP A 220 -4.16 -7.73 27.71
C ASP A 220 -4.23 -7.03 29.07
N THR A 221 -5.45 -6.80 29.54
CA THR A 221 -5.70 -6.08 30.80
C THR A 221 -5.19 -6.82 32.02
N SER A 222 -4.91 -8.13 31.92
CA SER A 222 -4.35 -8.91 33.03
C SER A 222 -2.90 -8.53 33.35
N VAL A 223 -2.18 -7.98 32.37
CA VAL A 223 -0.81 -7.47 32.52
C VAL A 223 -0.72 -5.93 32.53
N GLY A 224 -1.87 -5.26 32.62
CA GLY A 224 -1.96 -3.79 32.74
C GLY A 224 -2.08 -3.03 31.42
N ASP A 225 -2.23 -3.71 30.29
CA ASP A 225 -2.59 -3.05 29.04
C ASP A 225 -4.01 -2.48 29.11
N ARG A 226 -4.29 -1.50 28.27
CA ARG A 226 -5.66 -1.07 27.94
C ARG A 226 -6.18 -1.91 26.80
N VAL A 227 -7.50 -2.00 26.66
CA VAL A 227 -8.13 -2.68 25.50
C VAL A 227 -7.61 -2.14 24.15
N ILE A 228 -7.37 -0.83 24.06
CA ILE A 228 -6.81 -0.20 22.86
C ILE A 228 -5.33 -0.48 22.65
N ASP A 229 -4.64 -1.21 23.52
CA ASP A 229 -3.22 -1.58 23.35
C ASP A 229 -3.04 -2.81 22.44
N GLY A 230 -3.98 -3.00 21.49
CA GLY A 230 -3.94 -3.91 20.34
C GLY A 230 -3.07 -3.38 19.19
N GLN A 231 -1.86 -2.92 19.52
CA GLN A 231 -0.96 -2.20 18.62
C GLN A 231 -0.06 -3.16 17.86
N TYR A 232 0.23 -2.87 16.60
CA TYR A 232 1.02 -3.73 15.70
C TYR A 232 2.37 -3.11 15.35
N ALA A 233 3.40 -3.96 15.34
CA ALA A 233 4.73 -3.58 14.89
C ALA A 233 4.80 -3.40 13.37
N THR A 234 5.64 -2.46 12.93
CA THR A 234 6.02 -2.28 11.52
C THR A 234 7.53 -2.12 11.42
N THR A 235 8.05 -2.16 10.20
CA THR A 235 9.47 -1.83 9.91
C THR A 235 9.72 -0.33 9.75
N SER A 236 8.67 0.51 9.73
CA SER A 236 8.79 1.95 9.52
C SER A 236 9.22 2.66 10.80
N LYS A 237 10.52 2.93 10.91
CA LYS A 237 11.09 3.68 12.04
C LYS A 237 10.88 5.18 11.88
N TYR A 238 10.76 5.87 13.01
CA TYR A 238 10.97 7.30 13.02
C TYR A 238 12.43 7.59 12.65
N VAL A 239 12.64 8.64 11.87
CA VAL A 239 13.98 9.15 11.54
C VAL A 239 14.57 10.04 12.65
N THR A 240 13.81 10.25 13.72
CA THR A 240 14.20 10.93 14.96
C THR A 240 13.72 10.13 16.18
N THR A 241 14.01 10.61 17.38
CA THR A 241 13.51 10.02 18.64
C THR A 241 12.21 10.69 19.09
N THR A 242 11.42 10.00 19.90
CA THR A 242 10.24 10.61 20.56
C THR A 242 10.51 10.86 22.05
N MET A 243 9.43 11.12 22.82
CA MET A 243 9.43 11.35 24.28
C MET A 243 10.52 10.57 25.02
N GLY A 244 11.39 11.26 25.76
CA GLY A 244 12.44 10.62 26.55
C GLY A 244 13.63 10.08 25.75
N GLY A 245 13.77 10.45 24.47
CA GLY A 245 14.82 9.96 23.58
C GLY A 245 14.59 8.54 23.09
N ASP A 246 13.32 8.10 23.10
CA ASP A 246 12.96 6.73 22.75
C ASP A 246 13.11 6.49 21.24
N THR A 247 13.67 5.33 20.90
CA THR A 247 13.61 4.77 19.55
C THR A 247 12.18 4.32 19.28
N THR A 248 11.64 4.77 18.15
CA THR A 248 10.21 4.74 17.89
C THR A 248 9.90 4.24 16.48
N ILE A 249 8.82 3.47 16.36
CA ILE A 249 8.24 3.06 15.07
C ILE A 249 6.91 3.76 14.82
N PHE A 250 6.55 3.93 13.55
CA PHE A 250 5.19 4.17 13.12
C PHE A 250 4.41 2.85 13.18
N GLY A 251 3.76 2.57 14.31
CA GLY A 251 2.90 1.39 14.45
C GLY A 251 1.46 1.70 14.06
N LEU A 252 0.65 0.65 13.89
CA LEU A 252 -0.77 0.75 13.57
C LEU A 252 -1.63 0.13 14.67
N ASN A 253 -2.81 0.70 14.90
CA ASN A 253 -3.78 0.18 15.85
C ASN A 253 -5.16 0.04 15.20
N PHE A 254 -5.63 -1.20 15.05
CA PHE A 254 -6.95 -1.49 14.47
C PHE A 254 -8.11 -1.32 15.46
N VAL A 255 -7.82 -1.18 16.77
CA VAL A 255 -8.86 -0.93 17.78
C VAL A 255 -9.28 0.53 17.76
N ASP A 256 -8.34 1.45 17.51
CA ASP A 256 -8.58 2.90 17.57
C ASP A 256 -8.32 3.63 16.24
N GLY A 257 -7.96 2.91 15.18
CA GLY A 257 -7.90 3.38 13.80
C GLY A 257 -6.72 4.28 13.44
N ARG A 258 -5.63 4.26 14.23
CA ARG A 258 -4.55 5.26 14.09
C ARG A 258 -3.18 4.66 13.82
N ILE A 259 -2.43 5.34 12.95
CA ILE A 259 -0.96 5.27 12.96
C ILE A 259 -0.47 6.11 14.13
N LYS A 260 0.46 5.58 14.92
CA LYS A 260 1.08 6.33 16.03
C LYS A 260 2.57 6.08 16.13
N GLY A 261 3.28 7.03 16.71
CA GLY A 261 4.64 6.83 17.19
C GLY A 261 4.65 6.02 18.48
N TYR A 262 5.19 4.80 18.42
CA TYR A 262 5.39 3.99 19.60
C TYR A 262 6.88 3.82 19.90
N GLY A 263 7.33 4.46 20.97
CA GLY A 263 8.61 4.17 21.60
C GLY A 263 8.65 2.74 22.11
N TYR A 264 9.76 2.05 21.88
CA TYR A 264 9.94 0.65 22.31
C TYR A 264 11.30 0.34 22.93
N TYR A 265 12.28 1.20 22.68
CA TYR A 265 13.65 1.03 23.15
C TYR A 265 14.26 2.37 23.57
N LYS A 266 14.96 2.37 24.71
CA LYS A 266 15.61 3.54 25.29
C LYS A 266 17.11 3.37 25.27
N GLU A 267 17.80 4.17 24.45
CA GLU A 267 19.24 4.05 24.25
C GLU A 267 20.03 4.38 25.54
N SER A 268 19.61 5.39 26.30
CA SER A 268 20.30 5.82 27.52
C SER A 268 20.37 4.74 28.61
N SER A 269 19.38 3.85 28.66
CA SER A 269 19.34 2.71 29.60
C SER A 269 19.56 1.36 28.92
N LYS A 270 19.77 1.33 27.59
CA LYS A 270 19.87 0.12 26.77
C LYS A 270 18.75 -0.89 27.04
N SER A 271 17.52 -0.40 27.16
CA SER A 271 16.39 -1.19 27.63
C SER A 271 15.22 -1.16 26.66
N TYR A 272 14.71 -2.37 26.36
CA TYR A 272 13.47 -2.57 25.64
C TYR A 272 12.30 -2.59 26.61
N PHE A 273 11.25 -1.82 26.33
CA PHE A 273 10.16 -1.63 27.30
C PHE A 273 8.76 -1.81 26.70
N LYS A 274 8.63 -2.05 25.38
CA LYS A 274 7.32 -2.24 24.76
C LYS A 274 7.31 -3.27 23.63
N LYS A 275 6.37 -4.22 23.70
CA LYS A 275 6.09 -5.21 22.67
C LYS A 275 4.79 -4.87 21.93
N PHE A 276 4.61 -5.43 20.74
CA PHE A 276 3.45 -5.21 19.86
C PHE A 276 3.00 -6.53 19.25
N TYR A 277 1.74 -6.61 18.84
CA TYR A 277 1.27 -7.72 18.01
C TYR A 277 2.00 -7.73 16.66
N VAL A 278 2.06 -8.92 16.07
CA VAL A 278 2.78 -9.17 14.83
C VAL A 278 1.80 -9.71 13.79
N ARG A 279 1.83 -9.13 12.59
CA ARG A 279 1.13 -9.66 11.42
C ARG A 279 2.10 -9.68 10.26
N CYS A 280 2.41 -10.87 9.76
CA CYS A 280 3.38 -11.02 8.69
C CYS A 280 2.69 -10.91 7.33
N VAL A 281 3.42 -10.36 6.37
CA VAL A 281 2.96 -10.15 5.00
C VAL A 281 3.94 -10.81 4.01
N ARG A 282 3.46 -11.18 2.84
CA ARG A 282 4.27 -11.63 1.70
C ARG A 282 3.66 -11.14 0.38
N GLY A 283 4.36 -11.33 -0.73
CA GLY A 283 3.93 -10.82 -2.04
C GLY A 283 4.13 -9.31 -2.21
N ASN A 284 3.78 -8.79 -3.39
CA ASN A 284 3.97 -7.42 -3.89
C ASN A 284 4.98 -6.56 -3.12
N THR A 285 6.27 -6.73 -3.39
CA THR A 285 7.34 -5.94 -2.74
C THR A 285 7.41 -4.48 -3.22
N SER A 286 6.62 -4.12 -4.24
CA SER A 286 6.54 -2.75 -4.77
C SER A 286 5.39 -1.94 -4.17
N TYR A 287 4.59 -2.54 -3.27
CA TYR A 287 3.49 -1.84 -2.62
C TYR A 287 4.01 -0.65 -1.80
N GLY A 288 3.43 0.54 -2.02
CA GLY A 288 3.84 1.76 -1.32
C GLY A 288 5.09 2.45 -1.85
N VAL A 289 5.69 1.94 -2.94
CA VAL A 289 6.82 2.58 -3.65
C VAL A 289 6.28 3.41 -4.80
N ASN A 290 6.25 4.73 -4.62
CA ASN A 290 5.77 5.68 -5.63
C ASN A 290 6.74 5.80 -6.81
N ASN A 291 6.22 6.24 -7.96
CA ASN A 291 7.00 6.59 -9.14
C ASN A 291 6.53 7.95 -9.68
N PHE A 292 6.94 9.01 -8.98
CA PHE A 292 6.52 10.37 -9.27
C PHE A 292 7.26 10.97 -10.47
N VAL A 293 6.48 11.53 -11.40
CA VAL A 293 6.92 12.27 -12.58
C VAL A 293 6.31 13.66 -12.52
N ASP A 294 7.15 14.69 -12.46
CA ASP A 294 6.72 16.08 -12.65
C ASP A 294 6.38 16.29 -14.13
N ASN A 295 5.15 16.74 -14.40
CA ASN A 295 4.66 16.94 -15.76
C ASN A 295 5.01 18.33 -16.33
N GLY A 296 5.56 19.23 -15.51
CA GLY A 296 5.94 20.58 -15.91
C GLY A 296 4.76 21.54 -16.10
N ASP A 297 3.58 21.19 -15.59
CA ASP A 297 2.32 21.92 -15.76
C ASP A 297 1.55 22.14 -14.43
N GLN A 298 2.29 22.14 -13.31
CA GLN A 298 1.76 22.14 -11.93
C GLN A 298 1.06 20.84 -11.51
N THR A 299 1.31 19.73 -12.21
CA THR A 299 0.88 18.40 -11.79
C THR A 299 2.03 17.41 -11.64
N ILE A 300 1.83 16.41 -10.80
CA ILE A 300 2.73 15.27 -10.60
C ILE A 300 1.96 13.98 -10.85
N SER A 301 2.40 13.16 -11.79
CA SER A 301 1.87 11.81 -11.99
C SER A 301 2.61 10.81 -11.12
N ASP A 302 1.88 9.98 -10.36
CA ASP A 302 2.44 8.77 -9.77
C ASP A 302 2.18 7.56 -10.68
N LYS A 303 3.19 7.15 -11.44
CA LYS A 303 3.08 6.00 -12.34
C LYS A 303 2.92 4.65 -11.61
N ALA A 304 3.16 4.61 -10.30
CA ALA A 304 2.98 3.42 -9.48
C ALA A 304 1.49 3.13 -9.22
N THR A 305 0.72 4.17 -8.92
CA THR A 305 -0.70 4.11 -8.53
C THR A 305 -1.66 4.52 -9.63
N GLY A 306 -1.16 5.28 -10.61
CA GLY A 306 -1.98 5.88 -11.67
C GLY A 306 -2.65 7.19 -11.26
N LEU A 307 -2.45 7.65 -10.02
CA LEU A 307 -2.97 8.93 -9.56
C LEU A 307 -2.15 10.09 -10.12
N MET A 308 -2.81 11.23 -10.26
CA MET A 308 -2.19 12.51 -10.57
C MET A 308 -2.53 13.49 -9.45
N TRP A 309 -1.55 14.27 -9.06
CA TRP A 309 -1.63 15.19 -7.94
C TRP A 309 -1.38 16.61 -8.40
N GLN A 310 -2.01 17.59 -7.76
CA GLN A 310 -1.55 18.96 -7.86
C GLN A 310 -0.18 19.07 -7.20
N LYS A 311 0.71 19.86 -7.81
CA LYS A 311 2.08 20.06 -7.31
C LYS A 311 2.12 20.96 -6.07
N ASP A 312 1.22 21.92 -6.01
CA ASP A 312 1.03 22.84 -4.88
C ASP A 312 -0.11 22.34 -3.99
N ASP A 313 -0.01 22.59 -2.69
CA ASP A 313 -1.12 22.51 -1.74
C ASP A 313 -2.04 23.74 -1.87
N ALA A 314 -3.17 23.68 -1.15
CA ALA A 314 -4.14 24.76 -1.13
C ALA A 314 -4.66 24.98 0.30
N ASP A 315 -4.87 26.25 0.67
CA ASP A 315 -5.52 26.61 1.92
C ASP A 315 -7.01 26.24 1.88
N SER A 316 -7.54 25.86 3.04
CA SER A 316 -8.97 25.66 3.24
C SER A 316 -9.38 26.15 4.63
N THR A 317 -10.61 26.63 4.77
CA THR A 317 -11.13 27.11 6.06
C THR A 317 -11.70 26.00 6.93
N ASP A 318 -12.20 24.94 6.29
CA ASP A 318 -12.84 23.79 6.89
C ASP A 318 -12.90 22.65 5.87
N PHE A 319 -13.44 21.50 6.29
CA PHE A 319 -13.52 20.30 5.47
C PHE A 319 -14.40 20.47 4.22
N ASP A 320 -15.57 21.11 4.34
CA ASP A 320 -16.49 21.29 3.20
C ASP A 320 -15.88 22.26 2.17
N ASN A 321 -15.16 23.27 2.66
CA ASN A 321 -14.38 24.16 1.82
C ASN A 321 -13.25 23.41 1.10
N ALA A 322 -12.50 22.52 1.79
CA ALA A 322 -11.45 21.71 1.17
C ALA A 322 -11.98 20.83 0.04
N VAL A 323 -13.12 20.15 0.27
CA VAL A 323 -13.83 19.39 -0.77
C VAL A 323 -14.18 20.32 -1.94
N SER A 324 -14.83 21.46 -1.67
CA SER A 324 -15.24 22.38 -2.72
C SER A 324 -14.09 22.99 -3.52
N VAL A 325 -12.94 23.25 -2.89
CA VAL A 325 -11.72 23.74 -3.55
C VAL A 325 -11.23 22.72 -4.55
N CYS A 326 -11.13 21.45 -4.16
CA CYS A 326 -10.65 20.39 -5.05
C CYS A 326 -11.62 20.14 -6.21
N GLU A 327 -12.92 20.03 -5.95
CA GLU A 327 -13.96 19.78 -6.98
C GLU A 327 -14.05 20.91 -8.02
N LYS A 328 -13.66 22.14 -7.66
CA LYS A 328 -13.66 23.31 -8.56
C LYS A 328 -12.31 23.55 -9.24
N ALA A 329 -11.27 22.80 -8.87
CA ALA A 329 -9.95 23.02 -9.42
C ALA A 329 -9.94 22.76 -10.94
N THR A 330 -9.16 23.59 -11.65
CA THR A 330 -8.99 23.50 -13.12
C THR A 330 -7.51 23.40 -13.52
N THR A 331 -6.65 23.00 -12.57
CA THR A 331 -5.19 22.92 -12.76
C THR A 331 -4.85 22.05 -13.97
N ALA A 332 -3.93 22.54 -14.80
CA ALA A 332 -3.52 21.92 -16.07
C ALA A 332 -4.68 21.58 -17.03
N ASN A 333 -5.80 22.32 -16.97
CA ASN A 333 -7.03 22.09 -17.74
C ASN A 333 -7.78 20.80 -17.42
N TYR A 334 -7.46 20.12 -16.31
CA TYR A 334 -8.25 19.01 -15.78
C TYR A 334 -9.37 19.53 -14.89
N SER A 335 -10.55 18.91 -14.94
CA SER A 335 -11.73 19.33 -14.18
C SER A 335 -12.35 18.19 -13.36
N ASP A 336 -11.60 17.12 -13.17
CA ASP A 336 -11.94 15.91 -12.42
C ASP A 336 -11.11 15.78 -11.14
N TRP A 337 -10.57 16.92 -10.66
CA TRP A 337 -9.90 17.03 -9.37
C TRP A 337 -10.88 16.77 -8.23
N ARG A 338 -10.39 16.09 -7.20
CA ARG A 338 -11.14 15.78 -5.99
C ARG A 338 -10.22 15.74 -4.79
N LEU A 339 -10.79 15.87 -3.60
CA LEU A 339 -10.04 15.66 -2.37
C LEU A 339 -9.62 14.18 -2.31
N PRO A 340 -8.34 13.85 -2.08
CA PRO A 340 -7.91 12.47 -1.93
C PRO A 340 -8.51 11.88 -0.66
N ASN A 341 -8.86 10.60 -0.69
CA ASN A 341 -9.19 9.93 0.56
C ASN A 341 -7.93 9.68 1.39
N VAL A 342 -8.12 9.32 2.65
CA VAL A 342 -7.00 9.20 3.61
C VAL A 342 -5.98 8.12 3.21
N LYS A 343 -6.38 7.06 2.50
CA LYS A 343 -5.44 6.03 2.00
C LYS A 343 -4.65 6.52 0.79
N GLU A 344 -5.27 7.28 -0.09
CA GLU A 344 -4.59 7.95 -1.20
C GLU A 344 -3.59 8.97 -0.67
N LEU A 345 -3.99 9.81 0.29
CA LEU A 345 -3.12 10.79 0.92
C LEU A 345 -1.95 10.13 1.67
N GLN A 346 -2.19 9.03 2.38
CA GLN A 346 -1.12 8.27 3.04
C GLN A 346 -0.12 7.68 2.04
N SER A 347 -0.56 7.37 0.82
CA SER A 347 0.30 6.76 -0.19
C SER A 347 1.45 7.66 -0.65
N ILE A 348 1.33 8.99 -0.51
CA ILE A 348 2.39 9.95 -0.88
C ILE A 348 3.33 10.30 0.27
N VAL A 349 3.05 9.85 1.49
CA VAL A 349 3.89 10.12 2.67
C VAL A 349 5.24 9.41 2.52
N ASP A 350 6.33 10.15 2.73
CA ASP A 350 7.69 9.63 2.80
C ASP A 350 8.15 9.59 4.26
N TYR A 351 8.10 8.41 4.86
CA TYR A 351 8.48 8.17 6.26
C TYR A 351 9.99 8.33 6.53
N SER A 352 10.82 8.56 5.51
CA SER A 352 12.23 8.90 5.67
C SER A 352 12.49 10.40 5.84
N ARG A 353 11.45 11.23 5.72
CA ARG A 353 11.53 12.70 5.72
C ARG A 353 10.75 13.30 6.89
N SER A 354 11.25 14.42 7.41
CA SER A 354 10.57 15.22 8.43
C SER A 354 11.20 16.61 8.50
N PRO A 355 10.53 17.62 9.09
CA PRO A 355 11.14 18.93 9.33
C PRO A 355 12.46 18.82 10.12
N ASP A 356 12.49 18.01 11.18
CA ASP A 356 13.67 17.82 12.03
C ASP A 356 14.84 17.10 11.33
N THR A 357 14.57 16.25 10.33
CA THR A 357 15.61 15.41 9.71
C THR A 357 16.05 15.92 8.33
N THR A 358 15.11 16.39 7.53
CA THR A 358 15.36 16.80 6.14
C THR A 358 14.99 18.25 5.88
N SER A 359 14.51 19.00 6.89
CA SER A 359 14.03 20.38 6.75
C SER A 359 13.00 20.50 5.63
N SER A 360 12.07 19.56 5.59
CA SER A 360 11.02 19.49 4.58
C SER A 360 9.80 18.73 5.10
N ALA A 361 8.66 18.94 4.43
CA ALA A 361 7.51 18.07 4.55
C ALA A 361 7.85 16.59 4.27
N ALA A 362 7.09 15.69 4.89
CA ALA A 362 7.24 14.24 4.76
C ALA A 362 6.61 13.68 3.47
N ILE A 363 6.97 14.27 2.33
CA ILE A 363 6.55 13.89 0.96
C ILE A 363 7.72 14.09 -0.01
N ASP A 364 7.64 13.55 -1.23
CA ASP A 364 8.69 13.70 -2.25
C ASP A 364 8.96 15.18 -2.57
N ALA A 365 10.23 15.56 -2.72
CA ALA A 365 10.65 16.94 -2.96
C ALA A 365 10.16 17.54 -4.30
N LYS A 366 9.52 16.75 -5.17
CA LYS A 366 8.82 17.26 -6.35
C LYS A 366 7.57 18.06 -5.97
N PHE A 367 6.93 17.75 -4.85
CA PHE A 367 5.80 18.51 -4.36
C PHE A 367 6.27 19.82 -3.71
N ASN A 368 5.48 20.87 -3.90
CA ASN A 368 5.61 22.09 -3.13
C ASN A 368 4.77 21.94 -1.86
N ALA A 369 5.33 22.35 -0.72
CA ALA A 369 4.64 22.35 0.56
C ALA A 369 4.76 23.74 1.17
N THR A 370 3.64 24.29 1.61
CA THR A 370 3.63 25.55 2.37
C THR A 370 4.28 25.34 3.74
N SER A 371 5.03 26.35 4.19
CA SER A 371 5.63 26.32 5.51
C SER A 371 4.62 26.66 6.60
N ILE A 372 4.75 26.03 7.76
CA ILE A 372 3.93 26.31 8.94
C ILE A 372 4.80 26.79 10.10
N THR A 373 4.18 27.42 11.11
CA THR A 373 4.84 27.65 12.41
C THR A 373 4.39 26.55 13.37
N ASN A 374 5.32 25.73 13.85
CA ASN A 374 5.03 24.64 14.77
C ASN A 374 4.79 25.12 16.20
N GLU A 375 4.45 24.20 17.10
CA GLU A 375 4.12 24.49 18.50
C GLU A 375 5.29 25.08 19.30
N ASN A 376 6.52 24.96 18.79
CA ASN A 376 7.72 25.56 19.36
C ASN A 376 8.07 26.92 18.75
N GLY A 377 7.20 27.47 17.90
CA GLY A 377 7.42 28.75 17.21
C GLY A 377 8.46 28.70 16.10
N LYS A 378 8.83 27.51 15.63
CA LYS A 378 9.79 27.33 14.52
C LYS A 378 9.04 27.13 13.21
N THR A 379 9.70 27.51 12.11
CA THR A 379 9.22 27.21 10.76
C THR A 379 9.50 25.75 10.44
N ASP A 380 8.47 25.03 10.03
CA ASP A 380 8.54 23.67 9.47
C ASP A 380 8.18 23.66 7.98
#